data_AF-A0A1Q2YAZ9-F1
#
_entry.id   AF-A0A1Q2YAZ9-F1
#
_cell.length_a   1.000
_cell.length_b   1.000
_cell.length_c   1.000
_cell.angle_alpha   90.00
_cell.angle_beta   90.00
_cell.angle_gamma   90.00
#
_symmetry.space_group_name_H-M   'P 1'
#
loop_
_entity.id
_entity.type
_entity.pdbx_description
1 polymer ?
#
loop_
_entity_poly.entity_id
_entity_poly.type
_entity_poly.pdbx_seq_one_letter_code
_entity_poly.pdbx_strand_id
1 'polypeptide(L)'
;MDEKLGPVLRVYLNDGKTINIAADYLGAYRYEYQGSHVPLTMKVAYENKFLKVTCDNKLLFQTDKVNLSSLLSSNVKLGIAASSPKNLRYHEQFEILKLTSYDSATADMKDENDESLVAKHADALDSRDGTGAAKFLQQQQKLREKLVTHKPKADEGFSSPSSSTNEELEYIKESLDSLIILVQKNGQARLLEELSQLSNTIETISQGFGLLQDQFGTLNNKYNELSNMYKKQSDLLDNYDTTLRSFDKVLQSQLKSSDNLDSKLSTLSSYYSSSMKENSNPDLGGADSISKLKSLIYMIFLPLLALLALVALWIHRLRNDIKHSKVL
;
A
#
# COMPACT_ATOMS: atom_id res chain seq x y z
N MET A 1 20.40 -28.20 -6.24
CA MET A 1 19.60 -27.28 -5.40
C MET A 1 20.27 -27.26 -4.04
N ASP A 2 20.37 -26.08 -3.44
CA ASP A 2 20.99 -25.94 -2.12
C ASP A 2 19.95 -26.38 -1.07
N GLU A 3 19.87 -27.70 -0.83
CA GLU A 3 18.84 -28.34 0.03
C GLU A 3 18.77 -27.74 1.43
N LYS A 4 19.84 -27.06 1.88
CA LYS A 4 19.93 -26.47 3.22
C LYS A 4 19.09 -25.21 3.40
N LEU A 5 18.73 -24.51 2.34
CA LEU A 5 18.07 -23.19 2.43
C LEU A 5 16.53 -23.24 2.29
N GLY A 6 15.96 -24.39 1.93
CA GLY A 6 14.51 -24.54 1.71
C GLY A 6 14.02 -23.75 0.47
N PRO A 7 12.73 -23.36 0.41
CA PRO A 7 12.20 -22.54 -0.67
C PRO A 7 12.73 -21.10 -0.55
N VAL A 8 13.42 -20.63 -1.60
CA VAL A 8 14.12 -19.34 -1.63
C VAL A 8 13.81 -18.60 -2.92
N LEU A 9 13.54 -17.29 -2.80
CA LEU A 9 13.52 -16.34 -3.90
C LEU A 9 14.92 -15.75 -4.08
N ARG A 10 15.47 -15.87 -5.29
CA ARG A 10 16.82 -15.38 -5.62
C ARG A 10 16.75 -14.38 -6.76
N VAL A 11 17.52 -13.31 -6.63
CA VAL A 11 17.64 -12.26 -7.65
C VAL A 11 18.98 -12.43 -8.35
N TYR A 12 18.96 -12.51 -9.68
CA TYR A 12 20.16 -12.64 -10.51
C TYR A 12 20.22 -11.47 -11.47
N LEU A 13 21.44 -11.03 -11.79
CA LEU A 13 21.71 -10.07 -12.85
C LEU A 13 22.78 -10.64 -13.76
N ASN A 14 22.61 -10.45 -15.07
CA ASN A 14 23.54 -10.96 -16.07
C ASN A 14 23.74 -9.94 -17.18
N ASP A 15 24.97 -9.85 -17.65
CA ASP A 15 25.40 -9.06 -18.81
C ASP A 15 25.50 -9.90 -20.10
N GLY A 16 25.10 -11.17 -20.05
CA GLY A 16 25.16 -12.12 -21.16
C GLY A 16 26.23 -13.20 -21.01
N LYS A 17 26.96 -13.21 -19.88
CA LYS A 17 27.90 -14.27 -19.53
C LYS A 17 27.19 -15.49 -18.92
N THR A 18 27.93 -16.57 -18.73
CA THR A 18 27.46 -17.75 -18.00
C THR A 18 27.36 -17.43 -16.50
N ILE A 19 26.20 -17.68 -15.90
CA ILE A 19 25.93 -17.44 -14.48
C ILE A 19 26.03 -18.77 -13.72
N ASN A 20 26.73 -18.78 -12.58
CA ASN A 20 26.62 -19.84 -11.60
C ASN A 20 25.42 -19.58 -10.67
N ILE A 21 24.32 -20.29 -10.89
CA ILE A 21 23.06 -20.15 -10.13
C ILE A 21 23.27 -20.35 -8.61
N ALA A 22 24.30 -21.10 -8.20
CA ALA A 22 24.57 -21.35 -6.78
C ALA A 22 25.24 -20.17 -6.06
N ALA A 23 26.02 -19.34 -6.76
CA ALA A 23 26.88 -18.32 -6.15
C ALA A 23 26.57 -16.89 -6.60
N ASP A 24 26.15 -16.70 -7.86
CA ASP A 24 26.10 -15.38 -8.50
C ASP A 24 24.73 -14.67 -8.31
N TYR A 25 24.09 -14.87 -7.17
CA TYR A 25 22.85 -14.16 -6.83
C TYR A 25 23.16 -12.81 -6.16
N LEU A 26 22.41 -11.76 -6.50
CA LEU A 26 22.47 -10.45 -5.86
C LEU A 26 21.80 -10.44 -4.48
N GLY A 27 20.80 -11.30 -4.31
CA GLY A 27 20.05 -11.45 -3.06
C GLY A 27 19.33 -12.77 -3.02
N ALA A 28 19.20 -13.35 -1.83
CA ALA A 28 18.51 -14.61 -1.57
C ALA A 28 17.62 -14.46 -0.34
N TYR A 29 16.34 -14.80 -0.49
CA TYR A 29 15.31 -14.59 0.53
C TYR A 29 14.53 -15.88 0.73
N ARG A 30 14.53 -16.39 1.96
CA ARG A 30 13.69 -17.54 2.28
C ARG A 30 12.22 -17.12 2.20
N TYR A 31 11.45 -17.82 1.38
CA TYR A 31 10.03 -17.55 1.19
C TYR A 31 9.28 -18.85 0.97
N GLU A 32 8.29 -19.14 1.81
CA GLU A 32 7.54 -20.39 1.77
C GLU A 32 6.39 -20.26 0.77
N TYR A 33 6.60 -20.75 -0.46
CA TYR A 33 5.58 -20.76 -1.52
C TYR A 33 4.98 -22.15 -1.78
N GLN A 34 5.70 -23.22 -1.41
CA GLN A 34 5.29 -24.59 -1.70
C GLN A 34 4.11 -25.02 -0.82
N GLY A 35 3.12 -25.68 -1.42
CA GLY A 35 1.94 -26.17 -0.70
C GLY A 35 0.97 -25.08 -0.21
N SER A 36 1.17 -23.82 -0.63
CA SER A 36 0.25 -22.73 -0.31
C SER A 36 -0.99 -22.77 -1.23
N HIS A 37 -2.17 -22.68 -0.64
CA HIS A 37 -3.42 -22.43 -1.37
C HIS A 37 -3.69 -20.93 -1.62
N VAL A 38 -2.92 -20.06 -0.96
CA VAL A 38 -3.05 -18.61 -1.10
C VAL A 38 -2.02 -18.14 -2.13
N PRO A 39 -2.45 -17.43 -3.19
CA PRO A 39 -1.52 -16.93 -4.19
C PRO A 39 -0.67 -15.80 -3.63
N LEU A 40 0.59 -15.76 -4.03
CA LEU A 40 1.54 -14.72 -3.68
C LEU A 40 1.54 -13.59 -4.72
N THR A 41 1.76 -12.36 -4.27
CA THR A 41 1.89 -11.19 -5.12
C THR A 41 3.32 -10.68 -5.10
N MET A 42 4.07 -10.92 -6.18
CA MET A 42 5.39 -10.36 -6.38
C MET A 42 5.31 -9.05 -7.17
N LYS A 43 5.89 -7.97 -6.64
CA LYS A 43 6.01 -6.68 -7.32
C LYS A 43 7.49 -6.37 -7.56
N VAL A 44 7.81 -5.99 -8.78
CA VAL A 44 9.15 -5.55 -9.19
C VAL A 44 9.01 -4.15 -9.78
N ALA A 45 9.71 -3.19 -9.19
CA ALA A 45 9.74 -1.81 -9.67
C ALA A 45 11.18 -1.41 -10.00
N TYR A 46 11.34 -0.70 -11.13
CA TYR A 46 12.59 -0.07 -11.50
C TYR A 46 12.35 1.37 -11.96
N GLU A 47 12.97 2.34 -11.31
CA GLU A 47 12.90 3.75 -11.68
C GLU A 47 14.18 4.46 -11.24
N ASN A 48 14.79 5.32 -12.06
CA ASN A 48 15.98 6.10 -11.67
C ASN A 48 17.14 5.30 -11.02
N LYS A 49 17.45 4.10 -11.55
CA LYS A 49 18.45 3.13 -11.01
C LYS A 49 18.06 2.43 -9.71
N PHE A 50 16.90 2.76 -9.16
CA PHE A 50 16.34 2.07 -8.01
C PHE A 50 15.61 0.81 -8.46
N LEU A 51 16.07 -0.35 -8.02
CA LEU A 51 15.40 -1.64 -8.18
C LEU A 51 14.85 -2.09 -6.83
N LYS A 52 13.53 -2.28 -6.75
CA LYS A 52 12.83 -2.78 -5.55
C LYS A 52 11.99 -4.01 -5.91
N VAL A 53 12.13 -5.05 -5.09
CA VAL A 53 11.36 -6.30 -5.19
C VAL A 53 10.64 -6.51 -3.87
N THR A 54 9.33 -6.63 -3.93
CA THR A 54 8.49 -6.97 -2.78
C THR A 54 7.66 -8.22 -3.07
N CYS A 55 7.34 -8.96 -2.02
CA CYS A 55 6.42 -10.10 -2.08
C CYS A 55 5.42 -9.97 -0.94
N ASP A 56 4.12 -10.00 -1.27
CA ASP A 56 3.02 -9.76 -0.33
C ASP A 56 3.24 -8.49 0.52
N ASN A 57 3.71 -7.43 -0.15
CA ASN A 57 4.09 -6.12 0.41
C ASN A 57 5.27 -6.11 1.40
N LYS A 58 5.96 -7.24 1.60
CA LYS A 58 7.21 -7.29 2.36
C LYS A 58 8.39 -6.94 1.46
N LEU A 59 9.30 -6.11 1.96
CA LEU A 59 10.53 -5.80 1.23
C LEU A 59 11.42 -7.05 1.18
N LEU A 60 11.72 -7.51 -0.03
CA LEU A 60 12.73 -8.53 -0.23
C LEU A 60 14.04 -7.83 -0.58
N PHE A 61 14.11 -7.23 -1.76
CA PHE A 61 15.37 -6.70 -2.29
C PHE A 61 15.25 -5.23 -2.68
N GLN A 62 16.26 -4.44 -2.35
CA GLN A 62 16.38 -3.05 -2.75
C GLN A 62 17.83 -2.72 -3.07
N THR A 63 18.06 -2.07 -4.22
CA THR A 63 19.39 -1.59 -4.59
C THR A 63 19.30 -0.43 -5.58
N ASP A 64 20.28 0.46 -5.51
CA ASP A 64 20.54 1.55 -6.45
C ASP A 64 21.71 1.24 -7.41
N LYS A 65 22.37 0.08 -7.22
CA LYS A 65 23.59 -0.31 -7.94
C LYS A 65 23.32 -0.97 -9.29
N VAL A 66 22.08 -1.34 -9.57
CA VAL A 66 21.69 -2.03 -10.80
C VAL A 66 21.32 -1.01 -11.86
N ASN A 67 22.01 -1.02 -12.99
CA ASN A 67 21.74 -0.14 -14.11
C ASN A 67 21.10 -0.92 -15.27
N LEU A 68 19.78 -0.74 -15.44
CA LEU A 68 19.01 -1.29 -16.56
C LEU A 68 18.69 -0.22 -17.61
N SER A 69 19.24 0.99 -17.51
CA SER A 69 18.88 2.12 -18.39
C SER A 69 19.10 1.81 -19.87
N SER A 70 20.19 1.13 -20.21
CA SER A 70 20.48 0.69 -21.58
C SER A 70 19.49 -0.36 -22.09
N LEU A 71 19.04 -1.26 -21.21
CA LEU A 71 18.13 -2.35 -21.54
C LEU A 71 16.70 -1.84 -21.71
N LEU A 72 16.25 -0.93 -20.83
CA LEU A 72 14.95 -0.28 -20.91
C LEU A 72 14.82 0.70 -22.09
N SER A 73 15.94 1.24 -22.58
CA SER A 73 15.98 2.02 -23.82
C SER A 73 15.82 1.15 -25.08
N SER A 74 15.85 -0.18 -24.92
CA SER A 74 15.69 -1.16 -25.98
C SER A 74 14.39 -1.97 -25.80
N ASN A 75 14.11 -2.91 -26.71
CA ASN A 75 12.94 -3.78 -26.60
C ASN A 75 13.13 -4.84 -25.51
N VAL A 76 12.70 -4.51 -24.29
CA VAL A 76 12.67 -5.43 -23.13
C VAL A 76 11.66 -6.55 -23.38
N LYS A 77 12.05 -7.78 -23.08
CA LYS A 77 11.13 -8.93 -23.04
C LYS A 77 10.79 -9.27 -21.60
N LEU A 78 9.51 -9.14 -21.24
CA LEU A 78 8.99 -9.62 -19.97
C LEU A 78 8.41 -11.02 -20.17
N GLY A 79 8.79 -11.96 -19.30
CA GLY A 79 8.29 -13.32 -19.35
C GLY A 79 8.44 -14.04 -18.01
N ILE A 80 7.59 -15.05 -17.81
CA ILE A 80 7.63 -15.93 -16.64
C ILE A 80 7.75 -17.35 -17.19
N ALA A 81 8.66 -18.14 -16.63
CA ALA A 81 8.87 -19.53 -16.98
C ALA A 81 8.97 -20.36 -15.70
N ALA A 82 8.46 -21.59 -15.75
CA ALA A 82 8.52 -22.54 -14.65
C ALA A 82 8.96 -23.91 -15.17
N SER A 83 9.63 -24.67 -14.32
CA SER A 83 10.06 -26.04 -14.62
C SER A 83 9.84 -26.90 -13.38
N SER A 84 9.19 -28.05 -13.58
CA SER A 84 8.85 -29.00 -12.53
C SER A 84 9.38 -30.39 -12.89
N PRO A 85 9.85 -31.19 -11.92
CA PRO A 85 10.23 -32.58 -12.18
C PRO A 85 9.05 -33.37 -12.79
N LYS A 86 9.36 -34.27 -13.73
CA LYS A 86 8.35 -35.17 -14.34
C LYS A 86 7.85 -36.25 -13.37
N ASN A 87 8.46 -36.39 -12.20
CA ASN A 87 8.07 -37.38 -11.21
C ASN A 87 6.85 -36.90 -10.42
N LEU A 88 5.74 -37.66 -10.48
CA LEU A 88 4.47 -37.34 -9.80
C LEU A 88 4.61 -37.09 -8.29
N ARG A 89 5.56 -37.73 -7.61
CA ARG A 89 5.76 -37.54 -6.17
C ARG A 89 6.35 -36.18 -5.79
N TYR A 90 7.04 -35.53 -6.73
CA TYR A 90 7.71 -34.24 -6.54
C TYR A 90 7.19 -33.22 -7.55
N HIS A 91 6.03 -33.50 -8.16
CA HIS A 91 5.47 -32.64 -9.17
C HIS A 91 4.91 -31.39 -8.51
N GLU A 92 5.51 -30.25 -8.82
CA GLU A 92 5.05 -28.94 -8.42
C GLU A 92 4.26 -28.28 -9.56
N GLN A 93 3.09 -27.73 -9.22
CA GLN A 93 2.23 -26.98 -10.13
C GLN A 93 2.43 -25.48 -9.89
N PHE A 94 2.87 -24.77 -10.93
CA PHE A 94 3.04 -23.32 -10.89
C PHE A 94 1.91 -22.65 -11.66
N GLU A 95 1.22 -21.71 -11.02
CA GLU A 95 0.08 -20.99 -11.60
C GLU A 95 0.35 -19.49 -11.63
N ILE A 96 -0.06 -18.84 -12.72
CA ILE A 96 0.01 -17.39 -12.87
C ILE A 96 -1.43 -16.90 -13.00
N LEU A 97 -1.95 -16.28 -11.94
CA LEU A 97 -3.31 -15.76 -11.95
C LEU A 97 -3.41 -14.39 -12.63
N LYS A 98 -2.39 -13.55 -12.47
CA LYS A 98 -2.40 -12.18 -12.97
C LYS A 98 -0.98 -11.65 -13.18
N LEU A 99 -0.78 -10.98 -14.31
CA LEU A 99 0.42 -10.21 -14.62
C LEU A 99 -0.02 -8.81 -15.04
N THR A 100 0.46 -7.79 -14.33
CA THR A 100 0.17 -6.37 -14.63
C THR A 100 1.47 -5.60 -14.70
N SER A 101 1.63 -4.80 -15.75
CA SER A 101 2.74 -3.87 -15.94
C SER A 101 2.25 -2.42 -15.84
N TYR A 102 3.13 -1.55 -15.33
CA TYR A 102 2.92 -0.11 -15.26
C TYR A 102 4.13 0.60 -15.85
N ASP A 103 3.93 1.76 -16.44
CA ASP A 103 5.01 2.54 -17.08
C ASP A 103 5.93 3.23 -16.05
N SER A 104 5.48 3.35 -14.80
CA SER A 104 6.23 3.96 -13.70
C SER A 104 6.04 3.16 -12.41
N ALA A 105 6.96 3.31 -11.44
CA ALA A 105 6.78 2.70 -10.14
C ALA A 105 5.53 3.27 -9.45
N THR A 106 4.71 2.39 -8.88
CA THR A 106 3.52 2.76 -8.10
C THR A 106 3.92 3.40 -6.77
N ALA A 107 3.02 4.20 -6.17
CA ALA A 107 3.32 4.96 -4.95
C ALA A 107 3.83 4.07 -3.79
N ASP A 108 3.21 2.91 -3.59
CA ASP A 108 3.61 1.89 -2.60
C ASP A 108 5.01 1.30 -2.84
N MET A 109 5.49 1.33 -4.08
CA MET A 109 6.86 0.90 -4.41
C MET A 109 7.88 2.03 -4.20
N LYS A 110 7.45 3.29 -4.18
CA LYS A 110 8.32 4.45 -3.91
C LYS A 110 8.47 4.73 -2.40
N ASP A 111 7.52 4.32 -1.59
CA ASP A 111 7.59 4.49 -0.14
C ASP A 111 8.82 3.76 0.44
N GLU A 112 9.57 4.45 1.30
CA GLU A 112 10.66 3.85 2.06
C GLU A 112 10.05 2.91 3.11
N ASN A 113 10.29 1.61 2.95
CA ASN A 113 9.98 0.67 4.02
C ASN A 113 11.16 0.72 4.99
N ASP A 114 10.93 1.23 6.21
CA ASP A 114 11.93 1.31 7.29
C ASP A 114 12.54 -0.05 7.66
N GLU A 115 11.90 -1.15 7.27
CA GLU A 115 12.44 -2.50 7.37
C GLU A 115 13.40 -2.81 6.21
N SER A 116 14.54 -2.10 6.16
CA SER A 116 15.65 -2.50 5.30
C SER A 116 16.28 -3.79 5.88
N LEU A 117 15.76 -4.94 5.46
CA LEU A 117 16.49 -6.20 5.59
C LEU A 117 17.59 -6.18 4.53
N VAL A 118 18.71 -5.53 4.88
CA VAL A 118 19.96 -5.58 4.12
C VAL A 118 20.21 -7.03 3.73
N ALA A 119 20.33 -7.26 2.43
CA ALA A 119 20.64 -8.55 1.84
C ALA A 119 21.84 -9.16 2.57
N LYS A 120 21.58 -10.17 3.40
CA LYS A 120 22.65 -10.97 3.99
C LYS A 120 23.18 -11.87 2.89
N HIS A 121 24.29 -11.46 2.28
CA HIS A 121 25.14 -12.35 1.51
C HIS A 121 25.36 -13.64 2.32
N ALA A 122 25.23 -14.82 1.71
CA ALA A 122 25.34 -16.09 2.46
C ALA A 122 26.73 -16.32 3.06
N ASP A 123 27.74 -15.54 2.68
CA ASP A 123 29.04 -15.51 3.37
C ASP A 123 28.92 -15.00 4.82
N ALA A 124 27.79 -14.38 5.18
CA ALA A 124 27.50 -13.95 6.54
C ALA A 124 26.74 -14.98 7.40
N LEU A 125 26.39 -16.15 6.84
CA LEU A 125 25.88 -17.28 7.63
C LEU A 125 27.01 -18.10 8.27
N ASP A 126 28.24 -18.03 7.73
CA ASP A 126 29.45 -18.53 8.40
C ASP A 126 30.09 -17.50 9.35
N SER A 127 29.70 -16.22 9.29
CA SER A 127 30.16 -15.19 10.24
C SER A 127 29.16 -14.89 11.37
N ARG A 128 28.15 -15.75 11.55
CA ARG A 128 27.49 -15.94 12.84
C ARG A 128 28.23 -16.92 13.74
N ASP A 129 29.54 -17.05 13.58
CA ASP A 129 30.43 -17.65 14.57
C ASP A 129 31.18 -16.58 15.37
N GLY A 130 30.42 -15.77 16.11
CA GLY A 130 30.89 -15.11 17.33
C GLY A 130 31.09 -16.11 18.47
N THR A 131 31.50 -17.35 18.15
CA THR A 131 31.37 -18.51 19.02
C THR A 131 32.67 -18.77 19.80
N GLY A 132 32.49 -19.11 21.08
CA GLY A 132 33.48 -19.87 21.83
C GLY A 132 33.90 -21.17 21.13
N ALA A 133 33.15 -21.65 20.13
CA ALA A 133 33.49 -22.81 19.29
C ALA A 133 34.68 -22.55 18.35
N ALA A 134 34.77 -21.38 17.70
CA ALA A 134 35.93 -21.03 16.88
C ALA A 134 37.22 -20.89 17.73
N LYS A 135 37.10 -20.27 18.92
CA LYS A 135 38.22 -20.20 19.89
C LYS A 135 38.58 -21.58 20.45
N PHE A 136 37.61 -22.45 20.66
CA PHE A 136 37.83 -23.83 21.13
C PHE A 136 38.54 -24.68 20.07
N LEU A 137 38.14 -24.60 18.80
CA LEU A 137 38.81 -25.30 17.68
C LEU A 137 40.27 -24.84 17.52
N GLN A 138 40.51 -23.54 17.62
CA GLN A 138 41.87 -22.97 17.55
C GLN A 138 42.74 -23.40 18.75
N GLN A 139 42.14 -23.51 19.94
CA GLN A 139 42.85 -23.96 21.14
C GLN A 139 43.08 -25.48 21.14
N GLN A 140 42.15 -26.27 20.60
CA GLN A 140 42.30 -27.72 20.41
C GLN A 140 43.41 -28.03 19.40
N GLN A 141 43.53 -27.25 18.33
CA GLN A 141 44.63 -27.38 17.37
C GLN A 141 45.99 -27.04 18.00
N LYS A 142 46.08 -25.95 18.78
CA LYS A 142 47.30 -25.61 19.54
C LYS A 142 47.72 -26.68 20.54
N LEU A 143 46.76 -27.34 21.20
CA LEU A 143 47.05 -28.43 22.14
C LEU A 143 47.53 -29.69 21.41
N ARG A 144 46.96 -30.00 20.23
CA ARG A 144 47.42 -31.10 19.37
C ARG A 144 48.84 -30.87 18.84
N GLU A 145 49.18 -29.66 18.42
CA GLU A 145 50.55 -29.33 18.01
C GLU A 145 51.54 -29.51 19.17
N LYS A 146 51.19 -29.05 20.38
CA LYS A 146 52.04 -29.19 21.58
C LYS A 146 52.27 -30.65 22.01
N LEU A 147 51.26 -31.51 21.86
CA LEU A 147 51.36 -32.95 22.11
C LEU A 147 52.25 -33.68 21.10
N VAL A 148 52.29 -33.22 19.84
CA VAL A 148 53.15 -33.80 18.81
C VAL A 148 54.61 -33.36 18.99
N THR A 149 54.86 -32.13 19.46
CA THR A 149 56.22 -31.66 19.76
C THR A 149 56.85 -32.27 21.01
N HIS A 150 56.05 -32.88 21.91
CA HIS A 150 56.54 -33.51 23.14
C HIS A 150 56.72 -35.03 23.05
N LYS A 151 56.64 -35.63 21.87
CA LYS A 151 56.99 -37.05 21.70
C LYS A 151 58.52 -37.20 21.84
N PRO A 152 59.05 -37.83 22.91
CA PRO A 152 60.48 -37.98 23.03
C PRO A 152 60.95 -38.93 21.92
N LYS A 153 62.02 -38.53 21.22
CA LYS A 153 62.72 -39.39 20.29
C LYS A 153 63.10 -40.67 21.03
N ALA A 154 62.52 -41.79 20.60
CA ALA A 154 62.98 -43.10 21.00
C ALA A 154 64.33 -43.34 20.32
N ASP A 155 65.42 -43.22 21.07
CA ASP A 155 66.58 -44.09 20.91
C ASP A 155 67.37 -44.18 22.22
N GLU A 156 67.61 -45.43 22.61
CA GLU A 156 68.58 -45.97 23.57
C GLU A 156 68.48 -45.66 25.08
N GLY A 157 68.32 -46.72 25.88
CA GLY A 157 68.85 -46.77 27.26
C GLY A 157 67.85 -47.14 28.36
N PHE A 158 68.03 -48.32 28.93
CA PHE A 158 67.30 -48.92 30.07
C PHE A 158 67.39 -48.08 31.37
N SER A 159 66.28 -47.81 32.07
CA SER A 159 66.16 -47.84 33.55
C SER A 159 64.72 -47.57 34.05
N SER A 160 64.45 -48.09 35.25
CA SER A 160 63.18 -48.41 35.93
C SER A 160 62.01 -47.41 35.94
N PRO A 161 60.76 -47.89 36.14
CA PRO A 161 59.55 -47.09 36.25
C PRO A 161 59.23 -46.73 37.72
N SER A 162 58.81 -45.48 38.02
CA SER A 162 57.81 -45.19 39.09
C SER A 162 57.50 -43.72 39.41
N SER A 163 58.11 -42.69 38.80
CA SER A 163 57.84 -41.29 39.21
C SER A 163 57.01 -40.41 38.25
N SER A 164 56.84 -40.77 36.97
CA SER A 164 56.22 -39.86 35.99
C SER A 164 54.69 -39.91 35.93
N THR A 165 54.05 -40.98 36.42
CA THR A 165 52.60 -41.15 36.27
C THR A 165 51.78 -40.27 37.20
N ASN A 166 52.34 -39.85 38.34
CA ASN A 166 51.62 -39.01 39.30
C ASN A 166 51.59 -37.53 38.90
N GLU A 167 52.70 -37.00 38.36
CA GLU A 167 52.74 -35.63 37.82
C GLU A 167 51.86 -35.48 36.57
N GLU A 168 51.81 -36.51 35.71
CA GLU A 168 50.89 -36.55 34.57
C GLU A 168 49.42 -36.62 35.01
N LEU A 169 49.09 -37.40 36.05
CA LEU A 169 47.74 -37.45 36.61
C LEU A 169 47.32 -36.11 37.25
N GLU A 170 48.23 -35.44 37.94
CA GLU A 170 47.97 -34.17 38.62
C GLU A 170 47.74 -33.04 37.59
N TYR A 171 48.51 -33.04 36.50
CA TYR A 171 48.30 -32.14 35.36
C TYR A 171 46.97 -32.39 34.63
N ILE A 172 46.60 -33.66 34.43
CA ILE A 172 45.31 -34.03 33.83
C ILE A 172 44.15 -33.57 34.72
N LYS A 173 44.30 -33.68 36.05
CA LYS A 173 43.29 -33.24 37.01
C LYS A 173 43.10 -31.73 37.00
N GLU A 174 44.17 -30.94 37.03
CA GLU A 174 44.08 -29.47 36.92
C GLU A 174 43.50 -29.02 35.57
N SER A 175 43.84 -29.75 34.48
CA SER A 175 43.28 -29.48 33.16
C SER A 175 41.77 -29.74 33.12
N LEU A 176 41.30 -30.83 33.73
CA LEU A 176 39.89 -31.16 33.84
C LEU A 176 39.13 -30.14 34.69
N ASP A 177 39.66 -29.73 35.83
CA ASP A 177 39.04 -28.71 36.69
C ASP A 177 38.94 -27.36 35.96
N SER A 178 39.99 -26.98 35.22
CA SER A 178 39.96 -25.78 34.38
C SER A 178 38.91 -25.86 33.28
N LEU A 179 38.73 -27.04 32.68
CA LEU A 179 37.76 -27.29 31.62
C LEU A 179 36.32 -27.28 32.18
N ILE A 180 36.09 -27.83 33.37
CA ILE A 180 34.81 -27.79 34.09
C ILE A 180 34.44 -26.33 34.41
N ILE A 181 35.38 -25.53 34.94
CA ILE A 181 35.16 -24.12 35.23
C ILE A 181 34.83 -23.33 33.96
N LEU A 182 35.52 -23.62 32.85
CA LEU A 182 35.27 -22.97 31.56
C LEU A 182 33.90 -23.33 31.00
N VAL A 183 33.49 -24.60 31.10
CA VAL A 183 32.18 -25.10 30.66
C VAL A 183 31.05 -24.49 31.50
N GLN A 184 31.21 -24.42 32.82
CA GLN A 184 30.23 -23.78 33.71
C GLN A 184 30.08 -22.28 33.42
N LYS A 185 31.20 -21.55 33.26
CA LYS A 185 31.15 -20.12 32.89
C LYS A 185 30.51 -19.88 31.53
N ASN A 186 30.81 -20.73 30.54
CA ASN A 186 30.25 -20.59 29.20
C ASN A 186 28.75 -20.92 29.17
N GLY A 187 28.31 -21.93 29.93
CA GLY A 187 26.89 -22.27 30.07
C GLY A 187 26.07 -21.16 30.74
N GLN A 188 26.60 -20.56 31.81
CA GLN A 188 25.93 -19.45 32.50
C GLN A 188 25.96 -18.15 31.69
N ALA A 189 27.06 -17.85 30.99
CA ALA A 189 27.16 -16.68 30.13
C ALA A 189 26.17 -16.75 28.96
N ARG A 190 26.02 -17.92 28.33
CA ARG A 190 25.02 -18.14 27.27
C ARG A 190 23.60 -17.96 27.75
N LEU A 191 23.25 -18.51 28.93
CA LEU A 191 21.91 -18.33 29.51
C LEU A 191 21.60 -16.86 29.80
N LEU A 192 22.59 -16.09 30.25
CA LEU A 192 22.46 -14.66 30.51
C LEU A 192 22.29 -13.85 29.22
N GLU A 193 22.99 -14.24 28.15
CA GLU A 193 22.86 -13.64 26.82
C GLU A 193 21.49 -13.95 26.21
N GLU A 194 21.01 -15.19 26.31
CA GLU A 194 19.67 -15.59 25.87
C GLU A 194 18.57 -14.87 26.65
N LEU A 195 18.72 -14.71 27.97
CA LEU A 195 17.80 -13.91 28.79
C LEU A 195 17.79 -12.42 28.42
N SER A 196 18.96 -11.86 28.11
CA SER A 196 19.06 -10.47 27.65
C SER A 196 18.40 -10.27 26.28
N GLN A 197 18.61 -11.21 25.35
CA GLN A 197 17.93 -11.20 24.05
C GLN A 197 16.42 -11.34 24.21
N LEU A 198 15.97 -12.25 25.07
CA LEU A 198 14.54 -12.42 25.38
C LEU A 198 13.95 -11.13 25.95
N SER A 199 14.63 -10.49 26.91
CA SER A 199 14.20 -9.21 27.48
C SER A 199 14.03 -8.13 26.41
N ASN A 200 15.00 -8.00 25.50
CA ASN A 200 14.94 -7.03 24.41
C ASN A 200 13.80 -7.34 23.43
N THR A 201 13.53 -8.62 23.15
CA THR A 201 12.37 -8.99 22.32
C THR A 201 11.04 -8.67 22.99
N ILE A 202 10.92 -8.88 24.30
CA ILE A 202 9.72 -8.53 25.07
C ILE A 202 9.49 -7.02 25.07
N GLU A 203 10.53 -6.22 25.22
CA GLU A 203 10.44 -4.76 25.17
C GLU A 203 10.00 -4.27 23.78
N THR A 204 10.56 -4.86 22.71
CA THR A 204 10.16 -4.55 21.33
C THR A 204 8.70 -4.90 21.08
N ILE A 205 8.23 -6.06 21.57
CA ILE A 205 6.83 -6.48 21.48
C ILE A 205 5.92 -5.51 22.25
N SER A 206 6.33 -5.08 23.45
CA SER A 206 5.57 -4.13 24.26
C SER A 206 5.41 -2.77 23.55
N GLN A 207 6.49 -2.25 22.96
CA GLN A 207 6.45 -1.04 22.15
C GLN A 207 5.56 -1.20 20.92
N GLY A 208 5.65 -2.35 20.23
CA GLY A 208 4.77 -2.69 19.11
C GLY A 208 3.30 -2.73 19.50
N PHE A 209 2.98 -3.24 20.69
CA PHE A 209 1.61 -3.27 21.21
C PHE A 209 1.08 -1.86 21.50
N GLY A 210 1.92 -0.97 22.02
CA GLY A 210 1.58 0.45 22.21
C GLY A 210 1.25 1.16 20.90
N LEU A 211 2.06 0.94 19.85
CA LEU A 211 1.78 1.48 18.52
C LEU A 211 0.49 0.91 17.92
N LEU A 212 0.25 -0.40 18.07
CA LEU A 212 -0.97 -1.04 17.59
C LEU A 212 -2.21 -0.47 18.29
N GLN A 213 -2.12 -0.20 19.59
CA GLN A 213 -3.20 0.40 20.37
C GLN A 213 -3.50 1.83 19.91
N ASP A 214 -2.49 2.64 19.59
CA ASP A 214 -2.67 3.98 19.06
C ASP A 214 -3.26 3.98 17.65
N GLN A 215 -2.82 3.06 16.78
CA GLN A 215 -3.43 2.84 15.47
C GLN A 215 -4.89 2.42 15.59
N PHE A 216 -5.23 1.56 16.56
CA PHE A 216 -6.61 1.16 16.82
C PHE A 216 -7.46 2.34 17.30
N GLY A 217 -6.90 3.20 18.16
CA GLY A 217 -7.55 4.44 18.59
C GLY A 217 -7.83 5.38 17.40
N THR A 218 -6.85 5.57 16.52
CA THR A 218 -6.98 6.38 15.31
C THR A 218 -8.02 5.80 14.35
N LEU A 219 -8.04 4.47 14.18
CA LEU A 219 -9.03 3.79 13.34
C LEU A 219 -10.45 3.95 13.90
N ASN A 220 -10.61 3.82 15.22
CA ASN A 220 -11.89 4.02 15.90
C ASN A 220 -12.39 5.47 15.72
N ASN A 221 -11.51 6.45 15.77
CA ASN A 221 -11.84 7.84 15.49
C ASN A 221 -12.30 8.05 14.05
N LYS A 222 -11.59 7.48 13.06
CA LYS A 222 -12.00 7.51 11.64
C LYS A 222 -13.35 6.82 11.41
N TYR A 223 -13.60 5.71 12.09
CA TYR A 223 -14.88 5.02 12.03
C TYR A 223 -16.02 5.89 12.58
N ASN A 224 -15.81 6.56 13.71
CA ASN A 224 -16.79 7.49 14.27
C ASN A 224 -17.06 8.68 13.34
N GLU A 225 -16.02 9.24 12.71
CA GLU A 225 -16.16 10.30 11.72
C GLU A 225 -16.96 9.85 10.49
N LEU A 226 -16.66 8.65 9.97
CA LEU A 226 -17.41 8.05 8.87
C LEU A 226 -18.88 7.80 9.24
N SER A 227 -19.14 7.30 10.45
CA SER A 227 -20.50 7.11 10.96
C SER A 227 -21.27 8.43 11.03
N ASN A 228 -20.62 9.50 11.49
CA ASN A 228 -21.22 10.84 11.51
C ASN A 228 -21.47 11.40 10.10
N MET A 229 -20.57 11.16 9.15
CA MET A 229 -20.75 11.46 7.73
C MET A 229 -22.00 10.76 7.16
N TYR A 230 -22.16 9.47 7.43
CA TYR A 230 -23.33 8.70 6.99
C TYR A 230 -24.62 9.23 7.58
N LYS A 231 -24.63 9.58 8.88
CA LYS A 231 -25.80 10.22 9.50
C LYS A 231 -26.15 11.54 8.82
N LYS A 232 -25.17 12.42 8.58
CA LYS A 232 -25.40 13.68 7.85
C LYS A 232 -25.94 13.43 6.44
N GLN A 233 -25.44 12.42 5.73
CA GLN A 233 -25.95 12.07 4.41
C GLN A 233 -27.40 11.56 4.47
N SER A 234 -27.74 10.75 5.48
CA SER A 234 -29.11 10.31 5.74
C SER A 234 -30.04 11.50 6.02
N ASP A 235 -29.61 12.42 6.90
CA ASP A 235 -30.38 13.62 7.25
C ASP A 235 -30.58 14.54 6.02
N LEU A 236 -29.58 14.64 5.14
CA LEU A 236 -29.71 15.39 3.89
C LEU A 236 -30.73 14.73 2.96
N LEU A 237 -30.69 13.40 2.80
CA LEU A 237 -31.66 12.67 1.99
C LEU A 237 -33.10 12.84 2.51
N ASP A 238 -33.31 12.76 3.82
CA ASP A 238 -34.62 12.99 4.44
C ASP A 238 -35.12 14.43 4.23
N ASN A 239 -34.21 15.40 4.30
CA ASN A 239 -34.53 16.80 3.98
C ASN A 239 -34.87 16.99 2.50
N TYR A 240 -34.17 16.30 1.59
CA TYR A 240 -34.48 16.31 0.16
C TYR A 240 -35.87 15.74 -0.11
N ASP A 241 -36.22 14.60 0.48
CA ASP A 241 -37.56 14.00 0.36
C ASP A 241 -38.65 14.91 0.90
N THR A 242 -38.40 15.56 2.03
CA THR A 242 -39.32 16.54 2.62
C THR A 242 -39.52 17.74 1.71
N THR A 243 -38.44 18.24 1.09
CA THR A 243 -38.47 19.35 0.13
C THR A 243 -39.19 18.95 -1.16
N LEU A 244 -39.00 17.72 -1.63
CA LEU A 244 -39.67 17.22 -2.83
C LEU A 244 -41.19 17.09 -2.60
N ARG A 245 -41.60 16.59 -1.43
CA ARG A 245 -43.02 16.52 -1.04
C ARG A 245 -43.66 17.90 -0.89
N SER A 246 -42.93 18.88 -0.36
CA SER A 246 -43.46 20.25 -0.26
C SER A 246 -43.57 20.91 -1.64
N PHE A 247 -42.60 20.67 -2.52
CA PHE A 247 -42.64 21.12 -3.90
C PHE A 247 -43.81 20.51 -4.68
N ASP A 248 -44.07 19.21 -4.54
CA ASP A 248 -45.22 18.54 -5.16
C ASP A 248 -46.56 19.15 -4.69
N LYS A 249 -46.70 19.42 -3.38
CA LYS A 249 -47.88 20.13 -2.85
C LYS A 249 -48.05 21.52 -3.45
N VAL A 250 -46.96 22.27 -3.62
CA VAL A 250 -46.99 23.62 -4.23
C VAL A 250 -47.38 23.52 -5.70
N LEU A 251 -46.83 22.57 -6.45
CA LEU A 251 -47.20 22.33 -7.85
C LEU A 251 -48.68 21.94 -7.99
N GLN A 252 -49.18 21.02 -7.15
CA GLN A 252 -50.60 20.67 -7.18
C GLN A 252 -51.50 21.87 -6.85
N SER A 253 -51.09 22.73 -5.92
CA SER A 253 -51.82 23.96 -5.60
C SER A 253 -51.82 24.95 -6.78
N GLN A 254 -50.67 25.13 -7.43
CA GLN A 254 -50.53 25.93 -8.65
C GLN A 254 -51.39 25.41 -9.79
N LEU A 255 -51.40 24.09 -10.03
CA LEU A 255 -52.25 23.46 -11.05
C LEU A 255 -53.74 23.71 -10.76
N LYS A 256 -54.20 23.48 -9.53
CA LYS A 256 -55.58 23.78 -9.13
C LYS A 256 -55.92 25.26 -9.28
N SER A 257 -54.99 26.16 -8.96
CA SER A 257 -55.16 27.61 -9.16
C SER A 257 -55.23 27.96 -10.65
N SER A 258 -54.44 27.30 -11.49
CA SER A 258 -54.49 27.44 -12.95
C SER A 258 -55.82 26.97 -13.54
N ASP A 259 -56.34 25.81 -13.11
CA ASP A 259 -57.66 25.32 -13.53
C ASP A 259 -58.78 26.29 -13.09
N ASN A 260 -58.63 26.90 -11.92
CA ASN A 260 -59.53 27.95 -11.44
C ASN A 260 -59.42 29.24 -12.27
N LEU A 261 -58.24 29.58 -12.78
CA LEU A 261 -58.07 30.71 -13.70
C LEU A 261 -58.67 30.42 -15.06
N ASP A 262 -58.50 29.21 -15.59
CA ASP A 262 -59.04 28.81 -16.89
C ASP A 262 -60.58 28.76 -16.85
N SER A 263 -61.17 28.26 -15.77
CA SER A 263 -62.61 28.32 -15.55
C SER A 263 -63.13 29.77 -15.40
N LYS A 264 -62.41 30.64 -14.68
CA LYS A 264 -62.75 32.07 -14.61
C LYS A 264 -62.62 32.76 -15.97
N LEU A 265 -61.59 32.44 -16.75
CA LEU A 265 -61.38 32.96 -18.09
C LEU A 265 -62.50 32.48 -19.03
N SER A 266 -62.90 31.22 -18.94
CA SER A 266 -64.02 30.66 -19.70
C SER A 266 -65.35 31.34 -19.32
N THR A 267 -65.54 31.67 -18.04
CA THR A 267 -66.72 32.41 -17.55
C THR A 267 -66.71 33.86 -18.03
N LEU A 268 -65.55 34.52 -18.04
CA LEU A 268 -65.40 35.86 -18.58
C LEU A 268 -65.64 35.86 -20.10
N SER A 269 -65.10 34.87 -20.81
CA SER A 269 -65.29 34.67 -22.25
C SER A 269 -66.76 34.40 -22.59
N SER A 270 -67.44 33.56 -21.82
CA SER A 270 -68.86 33.29 -22.00
C SER A 270 -69.71 34.53 -21.69
N TYR A 271 -69.35 35.32 -20.68
CA TYR A 271 -70.01 36.60 -20.38
C TYR A 271 -69.79 37.62 -21.51
N TYR A 272 -68.58 37.75 -22.02
CA TYR A 272 -68.24 38.71 -23.09
C TYR A 272 -68.89 38.32 -24.42
N SER A 273 -68.88 37.03 -24.77
CA SER A 273 -69.54 36.52 -25.98
C SER A 273 -71.08 36.61 -25.89
N SER A 274 -71.66 36.43 -24.69
CA SER A 274 -73.09 36.63 -24.47
C SER A 274 -73.47 38.11 -24.53
N SER A 275 -72.68 39.00 -23.91
CA SER A 275 -72.85 40.45 -23.99
C SER A 275 -72.73 40.99 -25.42
N MET A 276 -71.81 40.46 -26.22
CA MET A 276 -71.67 40.79 -27.64
C MET A 276 -72.85 40.28 -28.49
N LYS A 277 -73.47 39.16 -28.12
CA LYS A 277 -74.67 38.65 -28.79
C LYS A 277 -75.95 39.39 -28.40
N GLU A 278 -76.01 39.95 -27.20
CA GLU A 278 -77.19 40.68 -26.69
C GLU A 278 -77.22 42.16 -27.12
N ASN A 279 -76.07 42.72 -27.52
CA ASN A 279 -75.97 44.06 -28.13
C ASN A 279 -75.79 44.00 -29.65
N SER A 280 -76.73 43.38 -30.35
CA SER A 280 -76.90 43.58 -31.79
C SER A 280 -77.80 44.80 -32.06
N ASN A 281 -77.33 45.99 -31.66
CA ASN A 281 -77.72 47.26 -32.26
C ASN A 281 -76.42 47.94 -32.73
N PRO A 282 -76.28 48.30 -34.01
CA PRO A 282 -75.04 48.81 -34.54
C PRO A 282 -74.97 50.31 -34.26
N ASP A 283 -74.48 50.69 -33.08
CA ASP A 283 -74.07 52.08 -32.86
C ASP A 283 -72.54 52.19 -32.82
N LEU A 284 -72.06 53.05 -33.70
CA LEU A 284 -70.68 53.47 -33.89
C LEU A 284 -70.08 53.99 -32.56
N GLY A 285 -69.38 53.13 -31.83
CA GLY A 285 -68.59 53.54 -30.67
C GLY A 285 -67.34 52.70 -30.36
N GLY A 286 -67.20 51.52 -30.99
CA GLY A 286 -66.14 50.56 -30.65
C GLY A 286 -64.75 50.85 -31.24
N ALA A 287 -64.65 51.71 -32.25
CA ALA A 287 -63.37 51.98 -32.94
C ALA A 287 -62.40 52.82 -32.08
N ASP A 288 -62.91 53.68 -31.20
CA ASP A 288 -62.10 54.58 -30.36
C ASP A 288 -61.50 53.89 -29.12
N SER A 289 -62.14 52.84 -28.63
CA SER A 289 -61.64 52.08 -27.47
C SER A 289 -60.47 51.18 -27.86
N ILE A 290 -60.50 50.60 -29.06
CA ILE A 290 -59.43 49.72 -29.57
C ILE A 290 -58.18 50.51 -29.93
N SER A 291 -58.33 51.72 -30.48
CA SER A 291 -57.20 52.60 -30.80
C SER A 291 -56.51 53.12 -29.52
N LYS A 292 -57.29 53.46 -28.48
CA LYS A 292 -56.75 53.86 -27.16
C LYS A 292 -56.05 52.70 -26.44
N LEU A 293 -56.60 51.48 -26.51
CA LEU A 293 -56.00 50.30 -25.87
C LEU A 293 -54.69 49.90 -26.56
N LYS A 294 -54.65 49.97 -27.90
CA LYS A 294 -53.41 49.78 -28.69
C LYS A 294 -52.37 50.84 -28.33
N SER A 295 -52.75 52.11 -28.21
CA SER A 295 -51.84 53.19 -27.80
C SER A 295 -51.29 52.99 -26.39
N LEU A 296 -52.11 52.54 -25.44
CA LEU A 296 -51.71 52.34 -24.04
C LEU A 296 -50.81 51.10 -23.89
N ILE A 297 -51.08 50.03 -24.64
CA ILE A 297 -50.20 48.86 -24.74
C ILE A 297 -48.84 49.25 -25.29
N TYR A 298 -48.76 50.00 -26.41
CA TYR A 298 -47.47 50.43 -26.95
C TYR A 298 -46.73 51.39 -26.02
N MET A 299 -47.44 52.25 -25.28
CA MET A 299 -46.82 53.21 -24.35
C MET A 299 -46.20 52.55 -23.12
N ILE A 300 -46.75 51.42 -22.64
CA ILE A 300 -46.25 50.73 -21.44
C ILE A 300 -45.35 49.55 -21.78
N PHE A 301 -45.70 48.72 -22.77
CA PHE A 301 -44.90 47.53 -23.09
C PHE A 301 -43.57 47.87 -23.75
N LEU A 302 -43.50 48.93 -24.56
CA LEU A 302 -42.27 49.30 -25.25
C LEU A 302 -41.15 49.74 -24.29
N PRO A 303 -41.38 50.62 -23.29
CA PRO A 303 -40.35 50.93 -22.30
C PRO A 303 -40.05 49.74 -21.38
N LEU A 304 -41.04 48.89 -21.06
CA LEU A 304 -40.81 47.69 -20.25
C LEU A 304 -39.88 46.69 -20.96
N LEU A 305 -40.08 46.49 -22.27
CA LEU A 305 -39.28 45.58 -23.08
C LEU A 305 -37.86 46.14 -23.31
N ALA A 306 -37.73 47.45 -23.47
CA ALA A 306 -36.43 48.13 -23.50
C ALA A 306 -35.67 47.97 -22.16
N LEU A 307 -36.35 48.09 -21.02
CA LEU A 307 -35.76 47.90 -19.69
C LEU A 307 -35.31 46.45 -19.49
N LEU A 308 -36.10 45.47 -19.95
CA LEU A 308 -35.76 44.06 -19.86
C LEU A 308 -34.56 43.70 -20.74
N ALA A 309 -34.45 44.30 -21.93
CA ALA A 309 -33.27 44.18 -22.78
C ALA A 309 -32.01 44.80 -22.13
N LEU A 310 -32.15 45.93 -21.44
CA LEU A 310 -31.08 46.59 -20.70
C LEU A 310 -30.58 45.72 -19.54
N VAL A 311 -31.50 45.11 -18.78
CA VAL A 311 -31.17 44.17 -17.70
C VAL A 311 -30.47 42.92 -18.25
N ALA A 312 -30.94 42.37 -19.37
CA ALA A 312 -30.30 41.23 -20.02
C ALA A 312 -28.87 41.55 -20.50
N LEU A 313 -28.64 42.73 -21.08
CA LEU A 313 -27.30 43.20 -21.45
C LEU A 313 -26.41 43.40 -20.21
N TRP A 314 -26.96 43.90 -19.11
CA TRP A 314 -26.22 44.10 -17.87
C TRP A 314 -25.79 42.76 -17.23
N ILE A 315 -26.69 41.77 -17.21
CA ILE A 315 -26.39 40.40 -16.79
C ILE A 315 -25.34 39.76 -17.71
N HIS A 316 -25.43 39.99 -19.03
CA HIS A 316 -24.44 39.48 -19.98
C HIS A 316 -23.04 40.07 -19.72
N ARG A 317 -22.97 41.38 -19.44
CA ARG A 317 -21.71 42.06 -19.09
C ARG A 317 -21.14 41.54 -17.77
N LEU A 318 -21.95 41.43 -16.71
CA LEU A 318 -21.54 40.87 -15.42
C LEU A 318 -21.01 39.44 -15.55
N ARG A 319 -21.66 38.61 -16.38
CA ARG A 319 -21.22 37.23 -16.62
C ARG A 319 -19.86 37.18 -17.32
N ASN A 320 -19.58 38.12 -18.22
CA ASN A 320 -18.27 38.21 -18.88
C ASN A 320 -17.18 38.72 -17.92
N ASP A 321 -17.48 39.71 -17.08
CA ASP A 321 -16.53 40.22 -16.08
C ASP A 321 -16.17 39.15 -15.03
N ILE A 322 -17.14 38.34 -14.58
CA ILE A 322 -16.88 37.21 -13.65
C ILE A 322 -15.98 36.15 -14.30
N LYS A 323 -16.08 35.92 -15.62
CA LYS A 323 -15.22 34.97 -16.32
C LYS A 323 -13.77 35.45 -16.42
N HIS A 324 -13.54 36.75 -16.60
CA HIS A 324 -12.19 37.32 -16.64
C HIS A 324 -11.57 37.50 -15.25
N SER A 325 -12.38 37.70 -14.21
CA SER A 325 -11.93 37.78 -12.81
C SER A 325 -11.39 36.46 -12.24
N LYS A 326 -11.70 35.29 -12.85
CA LYS A 326 -11.18 33.98 -12.42
C LYS A 326 -9.80 33.63 -13.03
N VAL A 327 -9.21 34.53 -13.83
CA VAL A 327 -7.93 34.32 -14.54
C VAL A 327 -6.78 35.16 -13.95
N LEU A 328 -6.97 35.72 -12.75
CA LEU A 328 -5.92 36.33 -11.92
C LEU A 328 -5.81 35.57 -10.59
#